data_AF-A0A919LT13-F1
#
_entry.id   AF-A0A919LT13-F1
#
_cell.length_a   1.000
_cell.length_b   1.000
_cell.length_c   1.000
_cell.angle_alpha   90.00
_cell.angle_beta   90.00
_cell.angle_gamma   90.00
#
_symmetry.space_group_name_H-M   'P 1'
#
loop_
_entity.id
_entity.type
_entity.pdbx_description
1 polymer ?
#
loop_
_entity_poly.entity_id
_entity_poly.type
_entity_poly.pdbx_seq_one_letter_code
_entity_poly.pdbx_strand_id
1 'polypeptide(L)'
;MLAIIGKTGSAGGTGHVVEFCGEAIRDLSMEGRMTLCNMAIEMGAKAGLVAPDETTFNYVRGRLHAPKGKDFDDAVAYWKTLKTDDGATFDTVVTLQAAEIAPQVTRAPTRASDLGDG
;
A
#
# COMPACT_ATOMS: atom_id res chain seq x y z
N MET A 1 5.48 3.27 5.08
CA MET A 1 6.41 2.37 4.37
C MET A 1 7.74 2.18 5.09
N LEU A 2 8.51 3.23 5.38
CA LEU A 2 9.83 3.08 6.01
C LEU A 2 9.80 2.38 7.37
N ALA A 3 8.76 2.61 8.18
CA ALA A 3 8.54 1.86 9.42
C ALA A 3 8.22 0.36 9.20
N ILE A 4 7.61 0.00 8.06
CA ILE A 4 7.37 -1.39 7.66
C ILE A 4 8.73 -2.03 7.30
N ILE A 5 9.50 -1.39 6.42
CA ILE A 5 10.86 -1.83 6.03
C ILE A 5 11.76 -1.95 7.27
N GLY A 6 11.68 -1.01 8.21
CA GLY A 6 12.44 -1.05 9.45
C GLY A 6 12.10 -2.24 10.36
N LYS A 7 10.85 -2.70 10.38
CA LYS A 7 10.43 -3.89 11.15
C LYS A 7 10.64 -5.22 10.40
N THR A 8 10.49 -5.24 9.08
CA THR A 8 10.57 -6.48 8.28
C THR A 8 11.95 -6.70 7.64
N GLY A 9 12.80 -5.68 7.61
CA GLY A 9 14.01 -5.64 6.79
C GLY A 9 13.69 -5.50 5.29
N SER A 10 14.70 -5.11 4.51
CA SER A 10 14.58 -4.89 3.05
C SER A 10 14.26 -6.15 2.23
N ALA A 11 14.36 -7.33 2.84
CA ALA A 11 14.02 -8.62 2.22
C ALA A 11 12.72 -9.25 2.78
N GLY A 12 12.04 -8.59 3.73
CA GLY A 12 10.91 -9.17 4.46
C GLY A 12 9.66 -9.48 3.64
N GLY A 13 9.56 -8.95 2.42
CA GLY A 13 8.50 -9.26 1.45
C GLY A 13 8.94 -10.21 0.32
N THR A 14 10.20 -10.66 0.28
CA THR A 14 10.72 -11.48 -0.83
C THR A 14 9.87 -12.73 -1.03
N GLY A 15 9.29 -12.90 -2.22
CA GLY A 15 8.44 -14.04 -2.56
C GLY A 15 6.97 -13.90 -2.16
N HIS A 16 6.59 -12.84 -1.45
CA HIS A 16 5.25 -12.65 -0.89
C HIS A 16 4.46 -11.54 -1.62
N VAL A 17 3.14 -11.63 -1.53
CA VAL A 17 2.22 -10.51 -1.81
C VAL A 17 1.83 -9.91 -0.47
N VAL A 18 1.87 -8.58 -0.36
CA VAL A 18 1.57 -7.87 0.87
C VAL A 18 0.19 -7.24 0.75
N GLU A 19 -0.66 -7.50 1.73
CA GLU A 19 -1.93 -6.79 1.89
C GLU A 19 -1.81 -5.79 3.05
N PHE A 20 -2.18 -4.54 2.77
CA PHE A 20 -2.23 -3.48 3.76
C PHE A 20 -3.68 -3.31 4.26
N CYS A 21 -3.86 -3.51 5.56
CA CYS A 21 -5.15 -3.46 6.23
C CYS A 21 -5.06 -2.65 7.53
N GLY A 22 -6.23 -2.20 8.02
CA GLY A 22 -6.36 -1.46 9.27
C GLY A 22 -6.92 -0.05 9.09
N GLU A 23 -7.30 0.57 10.20
CA GLU A 23 -7.89 1.93 10.26
C GLU A 23 -6.98 2.95 9.56
N ALA A 24 -5.69 2.96 9.90
CA ALA A 24 -4.72 3.88 9.29
C ALA A 24 -4.62 3.76 7.76
N ILE A 25 -4.92 2.60 7.16
CA ILE A 25 -4.95 2.42 5.71
C ILE A 25 -6.28 2.92 5.12
N ARG A 26 -7.38 2.71 5.83
CA ARG A 26 -8.71 3.20 5.43
C ARG A 26 -8.76 4.72 5.40
N ASP A 27 -8.08 5.38 6.34
CA ASP A 27 -8.01 6.83 6.43
C ASP A 27 -7.13 7.48 5.34
N LEU A 28 -6.34 6.70 4.60
CA LEU A 28 -5.55 7.23 3.47
C LEU A 28 -6.44 7.58 2.28
N SER A 29 -6.10 8.69 1.62
CA SER A 29 -6.58 8.99 0.27
C SER A 29 -6.13 7.93 -0.74
N MET A 30 -6.78 7.87 -1.91
CA MET A 30 -6.34 6.97 -2.97
C MET A 30 -4.92 7.22 -3.46
N GLU A 31 -4.46 8.46 -3.45
CA GLU A 31 -3.07 8.80 -3.79
C GLU A 31 -2.12 8.21 -2.75
N GLY A 32 -2.42 8.36 -1.46
CA GLY A 32 -1.64 7.76 -0.37
C GLY A 32 -1.58 6.24 -0.46
N ARG A 33 -2.70 5.59 -0.80
CA ARG A 33 -2.76 4.13 -1.05
C ARG A 33 -1.91 3.72 -2.25
N MET A 34 -1.94 4.49 -3.33
CA MET A 34 -1.14 4.23 -4.53
C MET A 34 0.35 4.36 -4.26
N THR A 35 0.76 5.38 -3.51
CA THR A 35 2.14 5.53 -3.04
C THR A 35 2.57 4.34 -2.20
N LEU A 36 1.72 3.89 -1.25
CA LEU A 36 2.02 2.75 -0.40
C LEU A 36 2.19 1.45 -1.19
N CYS A 37 1.27 1.15 -2.11
CA CYS A 37 1.35 -0.05 -2.95
C CYS A 37 2.57 -0.03 -3.89
N ASN A 38 2.92 1.13 -4.45
CA ASN A 38 4.12 1.27 -5.30
C ASN A 38 5.39 0.94 -4.52
N MET A 39 5.49 1.44 -3.28
CA MET A 39 6.66 1.19 -2.46
C MET A 39 6.71 -0.23 -1.88
N ALA A 40 5.69 -1.07 -2.03
CA ALA A 40 5.75 -2.49 -1.61
C ALA A 40 6.93 -3.25 -2.25
N ILE A 41 7.39 -2.82 -3.43
CA ILE A 41 8.59 -3.37 -4.08
C ILE A 41 9.86 -3.10 -3.26
N GLU A 42 9.95 -1.99 -2.53
CA GLU A 42 11.13 -1.62 -1.74
C GLU A 42 11.38 -2.55 -0.53
N MET A 43 10.38 -3.32 -0.10
CA MET A 43 10.52 -4.40 0.89
C MET A 43 10.71 -5.79 0.24
N GLY A 44 10.86 -5.86 -1.08
CA GLY A 44 11.00 -7.10 -1.85
C GLY A 44 9.69 -7.81 -2.16
N ALA A 45 8.52 -7.22 -1.88
CA ALA A 45 7.23 -7.83 -2.18
C ALA A 45 6.95 -7.85 -3.69
N LYS A 46 6.25 -8.88 -4.16
CA LYS A 46 5.82 -8.99 -5.57
C LYS A 46 4.72 -7.98 -5.93
N ALA A 47 3.85 -7.68 -4.97
CA ALA A 47 2.76 -6.72 -5.11
C ALA A 47 2.30 -6.23 -3.74
N GLY A 48 1.74 -5.01 -3.70
CA GLY A 48 1.06 -4.43 -2.56
C GLY A 48 -0.42 -4.23 -2.87
N LEU A 49 -1.30 -4.71 -2.00
CA LEU A 49 -2.76 -4.65 -2.19
C LEU A 49 -3.42 -3.89 -1.03
N VAL A 50 -4.47 -3.13 -1.37
CA VAL A 50 -5.41 -2.55 -0.41
C VAL A 50 -6.80 -2.94 -0.89
N ALA A 51 -7.60 -3.58 -0.02
CA ALA A 51 -8.96 -3.94 -0.36
C ALA A 51 -9.77 -2.67 -0.76
N PRO A 52 -10.52 -2.72 -1.87
CA PRO A 52 -11.27 -1.56 -2.33
C PRO A 52 -12.43 -1.25 -1.39
N ASP A 53 -12.64 0.03 -1.11
CA ASP A 53 -13.71 0.55 -0.27
C ASP A 53 -14.38 1.79 -0.90
N GLU A 54 -15.22 2.49 -0.15
CA GLU A 54 -15.91 3.69 -0.63
C GLU A 54 -14.95 4.76 -1.17
N THR A 55 -13.77 4.93 -0.54
CA THR A 55 -12.74 5.84 -1.02
C THR A 55 -12.24 5.45 -2.41
N THR A 56 -12.05 4.14 -2.65
CA THR A 56 -11.71 3.62 -3.98
C THR A 56 -12.83 3.83 -5.00
N PHE A 57 -14.07 3.50 -4.64
CA PHE A 57 -15.21 3.62 -5.56
C PHE A 57 -15.46 5.08 -5.96
N ASN A 58 -15.41 5.99 -4.99
CA ASN A 58 -15.59 7.42 -5.23
C ASN A 58 -14.48 7.99 -6.11
N TYR A 59 -13.24 7.55 -5.93
CA TYR A 59 -12.11 7.98 -6.75
C TYR A 59 -12.21 7.52 -8.20
N VAL A 60 -12.71 6.30 -8.44
CA VAL A 60 -12.87 5.73 -9.79
C VAL A 60 -14.07 6.35 -10.50
N ARG A 61 -15.15 6.69 -9.78
CA ARG A 61 -16.39 7.21 -10.36
C ARG A 61 -16.14 8.41 -11.27
N GLY A 62 -16.65 8.34 -12.51
CA GLY A 62 -16.57 9.45 -13.46
C GLY A 62 -15.23 9.63 -14.17
N ARG A 63 -14.22 8.79 -13.91
CA ARG A 63 -12.96 8.80 -14.67
C ARG A 63 -13.17 8.29 -16.10
N LEU A 64 -12.25 8.68 -16.99
CA LEU A 64 -12.33 8.42 -18.43
C LEU A 64 -12.60 6.95 -18.79
N HIS A 65 -11.99 6.02 -18.04
CA HIS A 65 -12.10 4.57 -18.27
C HIS A 65 -12.95 3.85 -17.23
N ALA A 66 -13.65 4.60 -16.38
CA ALA A 66 -14.55 4.00 -15.41
C ALA A 66 -15.83 3.49 -16.10
N PRO A 67 -16.38 2.34 -15.64
CA PRO A 67 -17.73 1.94 -16.02
C PRO A 67 -18.73 3.05 -15.70
N LYS A 68 -19.86 3.07 -16.41
CA LYS A 68 -20.87 4.15 -16.30
C LYS A 68 -22.24 3.57 -15.99
N GLY A 69 -23.06 4.33 -15.27
CA GLY A 69 -24.44 3.95 -14.94
C GLY A 69 -24.49 2.58 -14.27
N LYS A 70 -25.35 1.69 -14.78
CA LYS A 70 -25.55 0.34 -14.22
C LYS A 70 -24.26 -0.49 -14.17
N ASP A 71 -23.39 -0.37 -15.18
CA ASP A 71 -22.13 -1.11 -15.21
C ASP A 71 -21.20 -0.69 -14.06
N PHE A 72 -21.30 0.56 -13.60
CA PHE A 72 -20.57 1.02 -12.42
C PHE A 72 -21.15 0.41 -11.14
N ASP A 73 -22.47 0.35 -11.01
CA ASP A 73 -23.13 -0.24 -9.84
C ASP A 73 -22.82 -1.74 -9.73
N ASP A 74 -22.86 -2.46 -10.86
CA ASP A 74 -22.50 -3.88 -10.94
C ASP A 74 -21.01 -4.09 -10.63
N ALA A 75 -20.13 -3.23 -11.16
CA ALA A 75 -18.70 -3.28 -10.86
C ALA A 75 -18.42 -3.02 -9.37
N VAL A 76 -19.08 -2.04 -8.75
CA VAL A 76 -18.96 -1.78 -7.30
C VAL A 76 -19.46 -2.97 -6.49
N ALA A 77 -20.56 -3.62 -6.89
CA ALA A 77 -21.05 -4.81 -6.22
C ALA A 77 -20.02 -5.94 -6.25
N TYR A 78 -19.38 -6.16 -7.40
CA TYR A 78 -18.27 -7.11 -7.54
C TYR A 78 -17.04 -6.69 -6.73
N TRP A 79 -16.60 -5.43 -6.81
CA TRP A 79 -15.41 -4.98 -6.08
C TRP A 79 -15.57 -5.08 -4.57
N LYS A 80 -16.78 -4.94 -4.03
CA LYS A 80 -17.08 -5.19 -2.61
C LYS A 80 -16.80 -6.63 -2.16
N THR A 81 -16.72 -7.59 -3.10
CA THR A 81 -16.33 -8.98 -2.81
C THR A 81 -14.82 -9.18 -2.86
N LEU A 82 -14.02 -8.22 -3.34
CA LEU A 82 -12.55 -8.31 -3.43
C LEU A 82 -11.86 -7.94 -2.11
N LYS A 83 -12.38 -8.46 -1.00
CA LYS A 83 -11.76 -8.37 0.32
C LYS A 83 -11.26 -9.75 0.72
N THR A 84 -10.23 -9.78 1.57
CA THR A 84 -9.76 -11.03 2.17
C THR A 84 -10.90 -11.72 2.93
N ASP A 85 -10.99 -13.04 2.75
CA ASP A 85 -12.01 -13.88 3.39
C ASP A 85 -11.80 -13.95 4.90
N ASP A 86 -12.91 -14.05 5.63
CA ASP A 86 -12.88 -14.23 7.09
C ASP A 86 -12.23 -15.59 7.42
N GLY A 87 -10.99 -15.57 7.90
CA GLY A 87 -10.20 -16.76 8.22
C GLY A 87 -9.00 -17.00 7.30
N ALA A 88 -8.67 -16.08 6.40
CA ALA A 88 -7.45 -16.17 5.60
C ALA A 88 -6.21 -16.29 6.49
N THR A 89 -5.39 -17.29 6.20
CA THR A 89 -4.11 -17.50 6.87
C THR A 89 -3.01 -16.74 6.15
N PHE A 90 -2.29 -15.91 6.87
CA PHE A 90 -1.11 -15.21 6.35
C PHE A 90 0.15 -15.90 6.85
N ASP A 91 1.11 -16.16 5.95
CA ASP A 91 2.42 -16.71 6.32
C ASP A 91 3.19 -15.82 7.29
N THR A 92 2.96 -14.50 7.22
CA THR A 92 3.56 -13.51 8.13
C THR A 92 2.60 -12.35 8.34
N VAL A 93 2.38 -12.01 9.61
CA VAL A 93 1.57 -10.85 10.01
C VAL A 93 2.45 -9.84 10.73
N VAL A 94 2.45 -8.60 10.26
CA VAL A 94 3.21 -7.50 10.86
C VAL A 94 2.24 -6.41 11.26
N THR A 95 2.17 -6.12 12.57
CA THR A 95 1.31 -5.06 13.10
C THR A 95 2.14 -3.82 13.43
N LEU A 96 1.70 -2.68 12.90
CA LEU A 96 2.25 -1.36 13.18
C LEU A 96 1.17 -0.46 13.76
N GLN A 97 1.49 0.22 14.86
CA GLN A 97 0.67 1.29 15.37
C GLN A 97 1.03 2.57 14.64
N ALA A 98 0.08 3.15 13.89
CA ALA A 98 0.34 4.36 13.12
C ALA A 98 0.81 5.55 13.99
N ALA A 99 0.31 5.63 15.22
CA ALA A 99 0.72 6.64 16.21
C ALA A 99 2.21 6.54 16.62
N GLU A 100 2.84 5.37 16.45
CA GLU A 100 4.26 5.15 16.78
C GLU A 100 5.19 5.46 15.59
N ILE A 101 4.64 5.76 14.40
CA ILE A 101 5.42 6.04 13.20
C ILE A 101 5.84 7.50 13.21
N ALA A 102 7.04 7.77 13.74
CA ALA A 102 7.67 9.07 13.61
C ALA A 102 7.93 9.42 12.12
N PRO A 103 7.89 10.71 11.73
CA PRO A 103 8.24 11.14 10.38
C PRO A 103 9.62 10.59 9.98
N GLN A 104 9.69 9.89 8.84
CA GLN A 104 10.91 9.26 8.36
C GLN A 104 11.49 10.06 7.20
N VAL A 105 12.80 10.34 7.22
CA VAL A 105 13.53 10.98 6.12
C VAL A 105 14.51 9.97 5.55
N THR A 106 14.37 9.63 4.27
CA THR A 106 15.38 8.83 3.56
C THR A 106 16.41 9.76 2.93
N ARG A 107 17.65 9.72 3.41
CA ARG A 107 18.78 10.42 2.79
C ARG A 107 19.22 9.67 1.52
N ALA A 108 19.39 10.38 0.41
CA ALA A 108 20.03 9.81 -0.79
C ALA A 108 21.46 9.36 -0.46
N PRO A 109 21.94 8.20 -0.95
CA PRO A 109 23.32 7.80 -0.76
C PRO A 109 24.22 8.91 -1.31
N THR A 110 25.11 9.41 -0.45
CA THR A 110 26.12 10.39 -0.85
C THR A 110 27.00 9.71 -1.89
N ARG A 111 27.14 10.31 -3.08
CA ARG A 111 28.03 9.70 -4.07
C ARG A 111 29.45 9.83 -3.53
N ALA A 112 30.27 8.81 -3.74
CA ALA A 112 31.69 8.88 -3.40
C ALA A 112 32.43 10.03 -4.12
N SER A 113 31.83 10.62 -5.16
CA SER A 113 32.30 11.85 -5.82
C SER A 113 32.12 13.12 -5.00
N ASP A 114 31.33 13.10 -3.92
CA ASP A 114 30.96 14.29 -3.15
C ASP A 114 31.83 14.42 -1.86
N LEU A 115 32.82 13.54 -1.68
CA LEU A 115 33.82 13.56 -0.60
C LEU A 115 35.18 14.12 -1.07
N GLY A 116 35.23 14.75 -2.24
CA GLY A 116 36.37 15.54 -2.69
C GLY A 116 36.14 17.02 -2.41
N ASP A 117 37.09 17.59 -1.66
CA ASP A 117 37.41 19.01 -1.50
C ASP A 117 36.84 19.74 -0.28
N GLY A 118 37.75 19.99 0.67
CA GLY A 118 37.61 20.80 1.88
C GLY A 118 38.74 20.52 2.86
#